data_AF-M3FK10-F1
#
_entry.id   AF-M3FK10-F1
#
_cell.length_a   1.000
_cell.length_b   1.000
_cell.length_c   1.000
_cell.angle_alpha   90.00
_cell.angle_beta   90.00
_cell.angle_gamma   90.00
#
_symmetry.space_group_name_H-M   'P 1'
#
loop_
_entity.id
_entity.type
_entity.pdbx_description
1 polymer ?
#
loop_
_entity_poly.entity_id
_entity_poly.type
_entity_poly.pdbx_seq_one_letter_code
_entity_poly.pdbx_strand_id
1 'polypeptide(L)'
;MIRAHLANRPESSFHLRIERKGGHANVQVGYDRKKNLNTKHTYPIMIEITEEDEICLEGSRIDWRSEKQEFCIYPDVDLDIEYQNILNRFKIRVNRNVFRNDKARIYRDISEFPNWFPLRVRKLEISKVKIQGRIWILALADRHEPEEILKIESTIADEILDYFSDFPVRND
;
A
#
# COMPACT_ATOMS: atom_id res chain seq x y z
N MET A 1 16.01 17.88 -2.50
CA MET A 1 15.88 16.97 -1.33
C MET A 1 15.14 17.71 -0.20
N ILE A 2 14.15 17.07 0.42
CA ILE A 2 13.27 17.69 1.42
C ILE A 2 14.03 18.28 2.63
N ARG A 3 15.10 17.61 3.09
CA ARG A 3 15.94 18.10 4.20
C ARG A 3 16.54 19.48 3.94
N ALA A 4 17.07 19.72 2.73
CA ALA A 4 17.65 21.01 2.36
C ALA A 4 16.59 22.11 2.28
N HIS A 5 15.38 21.78 1.82
CA HIS A 5 14.26 22.71 1.79
C HIS A 5 13.80 23.10 3.22
N LEU A 6 13.85 22.15 4.16
CA LEU A 6 13.41 22.35 5.54
C LEU A 6 14.46 22.98 6.47
N ALA A 7 15.75 22.95 6.10
CA ALA A 7 16.83 23.52 6.90
C ALA A 7 16.62 25.01 7.25
N ASN A 8 15.89 25.76 6.41
CA ASN A 8 15.61 27.18 6.61
C ASN A 8 14.29 27.46 7.35
N ARG A 9 13.57 26.43 7.84
CA ARG A 9 12.26 26.57 8.51
C ARG A 9 12.23 25.87 9.87
N PRO A 10 13.11 26.26 10.81
CA PRO A 10 13.28 25.54 12.07
C PRO A 10 12.08 25.65 13.01
N GLU A 11 11.14 26.58 12.80
CA GLU A 11 9.96 26.81 13.65
C GLU A 11 8.65 26.15 13.15
N SER A 12 8.71 25.46 12.01
CA SER A 12 7.52 24.82 11.41
C SER A 12 7.51 23.32 11.64
N SER A 13 6.33 22.75 11.90
CA SER A 13 6.06 21.32 11.77
C SER A 13 5.56 21.02 10.36
N PHE A 14 5.99 19.88 9.82
CA PHE A 14 5.53 19.39 8.53
C PHE A 14 4.20 18.65 8.72
N HIS A 15 3.12 19.19 8.16
CA HIS A 15 1.80 18.58 8.31
C HIS A 15 1.54 17.62 7.16
N LEU A 16 1.21 16.37 7.45
CA LEU A 16 0.84 15.34 6.48
C LEU A 16 -0.55 14.79 6.78
N ARG A 17 -1.39 14.75 5.75
CA ARG A 17 -2.76 14.22 5.85
C ARG A 17 -3.14 13.50 4.56
N ILE A 18 -3.83 12.37 4.68
CA ILE A 18 -4.45 11.71 3.52
C ILE A 18 -5.90 12.22 3.40
N GLU A 19 -6.21 12.86 2.27
CA GLU A 19 -7.57 13.21 1.89
C GLU A 19 -8.13 12.16 0.93
N ARG A 20 -9.20 11.49 1.32
CA ARG A 20 -9.88 10.48 0.50
C ARG A 20 -11.14 11.09 -0.12
N LYS A 21 -11.19 11.26 -1.44
CA LYS A 21 -12.32 11.83 -2.18
C LYS A 21 -12.58 11.04 -3.47
N GLY A 22 -13.84 10.68 -3.69
CA GLY A 22 -14.26 10.07 -4.97
C GLY A 22 -13.59 8.74 -5.31
N GLY A 23 -13.13 7.98 -4.32
CA GLY A 23 -12.43 6.71 -4.53
C GLY A 23 -10.92 6.82 -4.71
N HIS A 24 -10.36 8.03 -4.67
CA HIS A 24 -8.92 8.27 -4.71
C HIS A 24 -8.43 8.88 -3.40
N ALA A 25 -7.18 8.61 -3.06
CA ALA A 25 -6.48 9.28 -1.97
C ALA A 25 -5.47 10.29 -2.52
N ASN A 26 -5.45 11.49 -1.94
CA ASN A 26 -4.41 12.46 -2.17
C ASN A 26 -3.74 12.80 -0.84
N VAL A 27 -2.42 12.87 -0.83
CA VAL A 27 -1.66 13.21 0.36
C VAL A 27 -1.36 14.69 0.34
N GLN A 28 -1.94 15.42 1.27
CA GLN A 28 -1.72 16.85 1.44
C GLN A 28 -0.52 17.09 2.34
N VAL A 29 0.33 18.02 1.91
CA VAL A 29 1.51 18.45 2.64
C VAL A 29 1.41 19.93 2.95
N GLY A 30 1.60 20.31 4.21
CA GLY A 30 1.54 21.69 4.66
C GLY A 30 2.59 22.02 5.73
N TYR A 31 2.54 23.25 6.20
CA TYR A 31 3.35 23.75 7.30
C TYR A 31 2.44 24.34 8.36
N ASP A 32 2.68 23.99 9.62
CA ASP A 32 2.05 24.65 10.77
C ASP A 32 3.14 25.09 11.77
N ARG A 33 2.77 25.94 12.73
CA ARG A 33 3.63 26.25 13.89
C ARG A 33 3.79 24.99 14.74
N LYS A 34 5.01 24.77 15.26
CA LYS A 34 5.29 23.65 16.16
C LYS A 34 4.26 23.52 17.27
N LYS A 35 3.74 22.30 17.44
CA LYS A 35 2.94 21.84 18.58
C LYS A 35 3.64 20.64 19.22
N ASN A 36 3.15 20.16 20.36
CA ASN A 36 3.60 18.89 20.93
C ASN A 36 3.13 17.75 20.02
N LEU A 37 4.07 17.07 19.36
CA LEU A 37 3.79 16.01 18.38
C LEU A 37 4.11 14.64 18.99
N ASN A 38 3.18 13.69 18.87
CA ASN A 38 3.37 12.28 19.19
C ASN A 38 3.27 11.46 17.91
N THR A 39 4.39 11.09 17.33
CA THR A 39 4.47 10.17 16.17
C THR A 39 4.85 8.77 16.64
N LYS A 40 4.40 7.72 15.94
CA LYS A 40 4.82 6.33 16.20
C LYS A 40 6.26 6.07 15.81
N HIS A 41 6.73 6.72 14.74
CA HIS A 41 8.07 6.55 14.21
C HIS A 41 8.94 7.78 14.45
N THR A 42 10.25 7.55 14.46
CA THR A 42 11.25 8.62 14.51
C THR A 42 11.51 9.13 13.10
N TYR A 43 11.24 10.40 12.89
CA TYR A 43 11.48 11.08 11.61
C TYR A 43 12.70 12.00 11.71
N PRO A 44 13.44 12.19 10.61
CA PRO A 44 14.57 13.13 10.57
C PRO A 44 14.14 14.61 10.66
N ILE A 45 12.83 14.87 10.60
CA ILE A 45 12.17 16.17 10.68
C ILE A 45 10.93 16.03 11.56
N MET A 46 10.44 17.12 12.17
CA MET A 46 9.19 17.06 12.93
C MET A 46 7.98 17.01 11.98
N ILE A 47 7.13 16.01 12.20
CA ILE A 47 5.94 15.76 11.38
C ILE A 47 4.71 15.74 12.28
N GLU A 48 3.68 16.47 11.87
CA GLU A 48 2.32 16.34 12.38
C GLU A 48 1.52 15.44 11.45
N ILE A 49 1.13 14.28 11.95
CA ILE A 49 0.38 13.26 11.22
C ILE A 49 -0.48 12.48 12.19
N THR A 50 -1.67 12.05 11.75
CA THR A 50 -2.52 11.17 12.55
C THR A 50 -1.93 9.77 12.58
N GLU A 51 -2.19 9.01 13.64
CA GLU A 51 -1.72 7.61 13.74
C GLU A 51 -2.19 6.77 12.53
N GLU A 52 -3.42 6.99 12.06
CA GLU A 52 -3.98 6.28 10.92
C GLU A 52 -3.25 6.61 9.62
N ASP A 53 -3.02 7.89 9.34
CA ASP A 53 -2.30 8.30 8.14
C ASP A 53 -0.82 7.89 8.20
N GLU A 54 -0.20 7.93 9.39
CA GLU A 54 1.17 7.49 9.61
C GLU A 54 1.35 6.00 9.27
N ILE A 55 0.36 5.19 9.66
CA ILE A 55 0.29 3.77 9.32
C ILE A 55 0.09 3.54 7.81
N CYS A 56 -0.72 4.35 7.16
CA CYS A 56 -1.02 4.22 5.73
C CYS A 56 0.17 4.64 4.86
N LEU A 57 0.96 5.63 5.30
CA LEU A 57 2.18 6.10 4.64
C LEU A 57 3.43 5.30 5.05
N GLU A 58 3.30 4.24 5.84
CA GLU A 58 4.44 3.42 6.28
C GLU A 58 5.26 3.00 5.06
N GLY A 59 6.55 3.31 5.04
CA GLY A 59 7.48 2.93 3.97
C GLY A 59 7.39 3.77 2.68
N SER A 60 6.50 4.76 2.60
CA SER A 60 6.42 5.69 1.47
C SER A 60 7.52 6.76 1.53
N ARG A 61 7.95 7.25 0.38
CA ARG A 61 8.92 8.35 0.25
C ARG A 61 8.25 9.65 -0.14
N ILE A 62 8.68 10.73 0.50
CA ILE A 62 8.23 12.09 0.19
C ILE A 62 9.43 12.92 -0.24
N ASP A 63 9.34 13.51 -1.44
CA ASP A 63 10.35 14.40 -2.00
C ASP A 63 9.78 15.77 -2.31
N TRP A 64 10.68 16.77 -2.32
CA TRP A 64 10.38 18.11 -2.81
C TRP A 64 10.97 18.30 -4.21
N ARG A 65 10.12 18.56 -5.21
CA ARG A 65 10.54 18.93 -6.57
C ARG A 65 10.57 20.44 -6.71
N SER A 66 11.77 21.02 -6.65
CA SER A 66 11.98 22.47 -6.72
C SER A 66 11.49 23.12 -8.01
N GLU A 67 11.56 22.41 -9.14
CA GLU A 67 11.14 22.92 -10.45
C GLU A 67 9.64 23.21 -10.49
N LYS A 68 8.84 22.34 -9.86
CA LYS A 68 7.38 22.44 -9.82
C LYS A 68 6.86 23.09 -8.55
N GLN A 69 7.74 23.35 -7.58
CA GLN A 69 7.38 23.84 -6.25
C GLN A 69 6.32 22.94 -5.59
N GLU A 70 6.45 21.62 -5.72
CA GLU A 70 5.48 20.65 -5.21
C GLU A 70 6.16 19.50 -4.44
N PHE A 71 5.38 18.90 -3.54
CA PHE A 71 5.73 17.64 -2.91
C PHE A 71 5.30 16.49 -3.81
N CYS A 72 6.21 15.53 -4.02
CA CYS A 72 5.91 14.28 -4.68
C CYS A 72 5.99 13.14 -3.67
N ILE A 73 4.99 12.28 -3.69
CA ILE A 73 4.85 11.20 -2.72
C ILE A 73 4.82 9.89 -3.52
N TYR A 74 5.70 8.99 -3.13
CA TYR A 74 5.87 7.69 -3.75
C TYR A 74 5.44 6.64 -2.73
N PRO A 75 4.42 5.82 -3.05
CA PRO A 75 3.97 4.76 -2.16
C PRO A 75 5.09 3.80 -1.77
N ASP A 76 6.12 3.63 -2.61
CA ASP A 76 7.29 2.74 -2.43
C ASP A 76 6.87 1.33 -1.99
N VAL A 77 5.94 0.75 -2.76
CA VAL A 77 5.42 -0.60 -2.55
C VAL A 77 6.37 -1.59 -3.21
N ASP A 78 7.00 -2.43 -2.40
CA ASP A 78 7.81 -3.54 -2.89
C ASP A 78 6.91 -4.77 -2.99
N LEU A 79 6.90 -5.37 -4.18
CA LEU A 79 6.07 -6.53 -4.50
C LEU A 79 6.95 -7.64 -5.10
N ASP A 80 6.87 -8.83 -4.52
CA ASP A 80 7.50 -10.05 -5.02
C ASP A 80 6.41 -11.09 -5.26
N ILE A 81 6.33 -11.62 -6.49
CA ILE A 81 5.33 -12.61 -6.90
C ILE A 81 6.06 -13.86 -7.37
N GLU A 82 5.66 -15.00 -6.82
CA GLU A 82 6.23 -16.31 -7.11
C GLU A 82 5.11 -17.27 -7.49
N TYR A 83 5.10 -17.77 -8.73
CA TYR A 83 4.20 -18.84 -9.13
C TYR A 83 4.73 -20.21 -8.69
N GLN A 84 3.93 -20.94 -7.91
CA GLN A 84 4.27 -22.25 -7.38
C GLN A 84 3.54 -23.35 -8.17
N ASN A 85 4.12 -23.75 -9.30
CA ASN A 85 3.50 -24.67 -10.28
C ASN A 85 2.91 -25.96 -9.66
N ILE A 86 3.64 -26.63 -8.76
CA ILE A 86 3.18 -27.88 -8.11
C ILE A 86 1.87 -27.65 -7.33
N LEU A 87 1.75 -26.49 -6.69
CA LEU A 87 0.64 -26.13 -5.82
C LEU A 87 -0.42 -25.28 -6.55
N ASN A 88 -0.24 -25.01 -7.84
CA ASN A 88 -1.10 -24.19 -8.69
C ASN A 88 -1.56 -22.88 -8.02
N ARG A 89 -0.58 -22.10 -7.54
CA ARG A 89 -0.87 -20.87 -6.76
C ARG A 89 0.22 -19.83 -6.88
N PHE A 90 -0.16 -18.58 -6.72
CA PHE A 90 0.76 -17.46 -6.52
C PHE A 90 1.02 -17.26 -5.03
N LYS A 91 2.30 -17.06 -4.70
CA LYS A 91 2.73 -16.53 -3.40
C LYS A 91 3.24 -15.12 -3.63
N ILE A 92 2.64 -14.19 -2.91
CA ILE A 92 2.89 -12.77 -3.06
C ILE A 92 3.41 -12.25 -1.73
N ARG A 93 4.49 -11.48 -1.76
CA ARG A 93 5.06 -10.79 -0.60
C ARG A 93 5.03 -9.30 -0.89
N VAL A 94 4.42 -8.54 0.00
CA VAL A 94 4.32 -7.08 -0.12
C VAL A 94 4.85 -6.42 1.15
N ASN A 95 5.55 -5.29 1.03
CA ASN A 95 6.09 -4.56 2.19
C ASN A 95 5.03 -3.76 2.99
N ARG A 96 3.73 -4.07 2.81
CA ARG A 96 2.58 -3.40 3.44
C ARG A 96 1.63 -4.41 4.07
N ASN A 97 1.00 -4.01 5.17
CA ASN A 97 -0.03 -4.79 5.83
C ASN A 97 -1.42 -4.29 5.44
N VAL A 98 -2.28 -5.22 5.02
CA VAL A 98 -3.71 -4.93 4.80
C VAL A 98 -4.50 -4.91 6.10
N PHE A 99 -4.12 -5.77 7.05
CA PHE A 99 -4.83 -5.93 8.32
C PHE A 99 -4.01 -5.34 9.47
N ARG A 100 -4.70 -4.97 10.56
CA ARG A 100 -4.05 -4.49 11.79
C ARG A 100 -3.26 -5.57 12.53
N ASN A 101 -3.56 -6.85 12.27
CA ASN A 101 -2.92 -7.99 12.91
C ASN A 101 -2.54 -9.06 11.87
N ASP A 102 -1.61 -9.92 12.23
CA ASP A 102 -1.09 -10.98 11.34
C ASP A 102 -1.92 -12.27 11.38
N LYS A 103 -3.17 -12.23 11.87
CA LYS A 103 -4.03 -13.43 11.85
C LYS A 103 -4.39 -13.73 10.40
N ALA A 104 -4.36 -15.02 10.06
CA ALA A 104 -4.74 -15.46 8.72
C ALA A 104 -6.22 -15.14 8.45
N ARG A 105 -6.50 -14.57 7.27
CA ARG A 105 -7.82 -14.46 6.67
C ARG A 105 -7.86 -15.36 5.44
N ILE A 106 -8.89 -16.19 5.33
CA ILE A 106 -9.03 -17.19 4.27
C ILE A 106 -10.41 -16.99 3.65
N TYR A 107 -10.44 -16.83 2.34
CA TYR A 107 -11.63 -16.70 1.53
C TYR A 107 -11.62 -17.84 0.50
N ARG A 108 -12.68 -18.64 0.45
CA ARG A 108 -12.76 -19.87 -0.36
C ARG A 108 -13.76 -19.78 -1.51
N ASP A 109 -14.52 -18.71 -1.58
CA ASP A 109 -15.51 -18.48 -2.63
C ASP A 109 -15.51 -17.01 -3.07
N ILE A 110 -15.92 -16.76 -4.30
CA ILE A 110 -16.02 -15.40 -4.85
C ILE A 110 -16.97 -14.52 -4.02
N SER A 111 -18.04 -15.11 -3.49
CA SER A 111 -19.00 -14.44 -2.61
C SER A 111 -18.42 -14.07 -1.24
N GLU A 112 -17.33 -14.70 -0.81
CA GLU A 112 -16.65 -14.39 0.44
C GLU A 112 -15.63 -13.24 0.30
N PHE A 113 -15.28 -12.82 -0.93
CA PHE A 113 -14.30 -11.76 -1.10
C PHE A 113 -14.83 -10.42 -0.61
N PRO A 114 -14.06 -9.73 0.23
CA PRO A 114 -14.49 -8.44 0.75
C PRO A 114 -14.43 -7.39 -0.37
N ASN A 115 -15.30 -6.36 -0.25
CA ASN A 115 -15.43 -5.31 -1.28
C ASN A 115 -14.14 -4.51 -1.53
N TRP A 116 -13.22 -4.48 -0.57
CA TRP A 116 -11.92 -3.82 -0.72
C TRP A 116 -10.90 -4.68 -1.47
N PHE A 117 -11.15 -5.99 -1.63
CA PHE A 117 -10.17 -6.91 -2.20
C PHE A 117 -9.82 -6.45 -3.62
N PRO A 118 -8.54 -6.14 -3.89
CA PRO A 118 -8.20 -5.38 -5.08
C PRO A 118 -8.27 -6.22 -6.35
N LEU A 119 -8.16 -7.54 -6.21
CA LEU A 119 -8.12 -8.42 -7.36
C LEU A 119 -9.51 -8.62 -7.93
N ARG A 120 -9.66 -8.40 -9.23
CA ARG A 120 -10.92 -8.73 -9.94
C ARG A 120 -11.00 -10.23 -10.15
N VAL A 121 -11.29 -10.95 -9.08
CA VAL A 121 -11.17 -12.42 -8.99
C VAL A 121 -11.91 -13.17 -10.08
N ARG A 122 -13.05 -12.64 -10.55
CA ARG A 122 -13.83 -13.24 -11.65
C ARG A 122 -13.07 -13.30 -12.97
N LYS A 123 -12.02 -12.49 -13.17
CA LYS A 123 -11.16 -12.51 -14.36
C LYS A 123 -9.97 -13.46 -14.24
N LEU A 124 -9.59 -13.85 -13.02
CA LEU A 124 -8.34 -14.55 -12.74
C LEU A 124 -8.56 -16.00 -12.26
N GLU A 125 -9.81 -16.48 -12.25
CA GLU A 125 -10.19 -17.85 -11.87
C GLU A 125 -9.58 -18.30 -10.52
N ILE A 126 -9.47 -17.39 -9.55
CA ILE A 126 -8.89 -17.68 -8.23
C ILE A 126 -9.93 -18.44 -7.39
N SER A 127 -9.57 -19.66 -6.99
CA SER A 127 -10.41 -20.54 -6.17
C SER A 127 -10.31 -20.25 -4.67
N LYS A 128 -9.18 -19.69 -4.23
CA LYS A 128 -8.93 -19.42 -2.81
C LYS A 128 -7.90 -18.32 -2.60
N VAL A 129 -8.18 -17.46 -1.64
CA VAL A 129 -7.24 -16.44 -1.15
C VAL A 129 -6.95 -16.69 0.32
N LYS A 130 -5.66 -16.60 0.68
CA LYS A 130 -5.23 -16.50 2.08
C LYS A 130 -4.32 -15.29 2.21
N ILE A 131 -4.61 -14.42 3.16
CA ILE A 131 -3.75 -13.29 3.52
C ILE A 131 -3.34 -13.44 4.98
N GLN A 132 -2.04 -13.30 5.25
CA GLN A 132 -1.49 -13.36 6.58
C GLN A 132 -0.34 -12.36 6.69
N GLY A 133 -0.60 -11.23 7.37
CA GLY A 133 0.32 -10.09 7.41
C GLY A 133 0.69 -9.64 5.98
N ARG A 134 1.98 -9.71 5.67
CA ARG A 134 2.60 -9.31 4.40
C ARG A 134 2.58 -10.37 3.29
N ILE A 135 2.04 -11.55 3.56
CA ILE A 135 2.06 -12.69 2.63
C ILE A 135 0.65 -13.03 2.17
N TRP A 136 0.46 -13.05 0.85
CA TRP A 136 -0.79 -13.41 0.21
C TRP A 136 -0.58 -14.67 -0.61
N ILE A 137 -1.55 -15.57 -0.58
CA ILE A 137 -1.56 -16.81 -1.33
C ILE A 137 -2.84 -16.85 -2.14
N LEU A 138 -2.72 -16.94 -3.47
CA LEU A 138 -3.83 -17.03 -4.41
C LEU A 138 -3.76 -18.37 -5.12
N ALA A 139 -4.69 -19.28 -4.84
CA ALA A 139 -4.78 -20.56 -5.56
C ALA A 139 -5.67 -20.39 -6.79
N LEU A 140 -5.22 -20.91 -7.93
CA LEU A 140 -6.00 -20.93 -9.17
C LEU A 140 -6.98 -22.11 -9.15
N ALA A 141 -8.12 -21.98 -9.83
CA ALA A 141 -9.07 -23.06 -10.02
C ALA A 141 -8.49 -24.13 -10.95
N ASP A 142 -7.93 -23.68 -12.07
CA ASP A 142 -7.38 -24.53 -13.12
C ASP A 142 -5.90 -24.25 -13.36
N ARG A 143 -5.23 -25.16 -14.07
CA ARG A 143 -3.85 -24.96 -14.49
C ARG A 143 -3.83 -24.25 -15.82
N HIS A 144 -2.90 -23.33 -15.97
CA HIS A 144 -2.75 -22.50 -17.15
C HIS A 144 -1.42 -22.73 -17.85
N GLU A 145 -1.38 -22.43 -19.13
CA GLU A 145 -0.14 -22.42 -19.91
C GLU A 145 0.80 -21.30 -19.41
N PRO A 146 2.12 -21.44 -19.59
CA PRO A 146 3.09 -20.47 -19.06
C PRO A 146 2.82 -19.01 -19.49
N GLU A 147 2.36 -18.78 -20.71
CA GLU A 147 2.03 -17.44 -21.21
C GLU A 147 0.84 -16.81 -20.47
N GLU A 148 -0.14 -17.62 -20.08
CA GLU A 148 -1.29 -17.18 -19.30
C GLU A 148 -0.89 -16.89 -17.85
N ILE A 149 -0.01 -17.71 -17.27
CA ILE A 149 0.56 -17.47 -15.93
C ILE A 149 1.24 -16.10 -15.87
N LEU A 150 2.04 -15.74 -16.89
CA LEU A 150 2.69 -14.42 -16.95
C LEU A 150 1.68 -13.26 -17.03
N LYS A 151 0.58 -13.45 -17.77
CA LYS A 151 -0.51 -12.43 -17.85
C LYS A 151 -1.23 -12.28 -16.51
N ILE A 152 -1.51 -13.39 -15.83
CA ILE A 152 -2.13 -13.40 -14.50
C ILE A 152 -1.19 -12.72 -13.50
N GLU A 153 0.11 -13.05 -13.52
CA GLU A 153 1.13 -12.44 -12.68
C GLU A 153 1.18 -10.91 -12.85
N SER A 154 1.25 -10.43 -14.10
CA SER A 154 1.23 -9.00 -14.40
C SER A 154 -0.04 -8.32 -13.89
N THR A 155 -1.21 -8.96 -14.08
CA THR A 155 -2.48 -8.40 -13.63
C THR A 155 -2.55 -8.31 -12.11
N ILE A 156 -2.06 -9.34 -11.40
CA ILE A 156 -1.94 -9.33 -9.94
C ILE A 156 -1.03 -8.18 -9.48
N ALA A 157 0.10 -7.99 -10.17
CA ALA A 157 1.05 -6.94 -9.84
C ALA A 157 0.40 -5.55 -9.94
N ASP A 158 -0.20 -5.25 -11.09
CA ASP A 158 -0.85 -3.97 -11.35
C ASP A 158 -1.97 -3.69 -10.33
N GLU A 159 -2.88 -4.65 -10.11
CA GLU A 159 -4.02 -4.45 -9.20
C GLU A 159 -3.58 -4.27 -7.73
N ILE A 160 -2.51 -4.95 -7.28
CA ILE A 160 -1.97 -4.77 -5.91
C ILE A 160 -1.23 -3.43 -5.78
N LEU A 161 -0.45 -3.03 -6.78
CA LEU A 161 0.27 -1.76 -6.77
C LEU A 161 -0.70 -0.58 -6.81
N ASP A 162 -1.74 -0.65 -7.64
CA ASP A 162 -2.80 0.35 -7.70
C ASP A 162 -3.51 0.48 -6.35
N TYR A 163 -3.89 -0.66 -5.75
CA TYR A 163 -4.56 -0.68 -4.44
C TYR A 163 -3.75 0.04 -3.35
N PHE A 164 -2.45 -0.22 -3.26
CA PHE A 164 -1.62 0.43 -2.24
C PHE A 164 -1.23 1.86 -2.60
N SER A 165 -1.30 2.26 -3.87
CA SER A 165 -1.09 3.64 -4.30
C SER A 165 -2.18 4.59 -3.80
N ASP A 166 -3.36 4.06 -3.50
CA ASP A 166 -4.48 4.80 -2.89
C ASP A 166 -4.42 4.84 -1.35
N PHE A 167 -3.32 4.44 -0.72
CA PHE A 167 -3.11 4.50 0.74
C PHE A 167 -4.31 3.97 1.56
N PRO A 168 -4.70 2.70 1.35
CA PRO A 168 -5.91 2.13 1.92
C PRO A 168 -5.79 2.02 3.44
N VAL A 169 -6.90 2.31 4.13
CA VAL A 169 -6.98 2.11 5.58
C VAL A 169 -6.85 0.61 5.89
N ARG A 170 -6.14 0.28 6.97
CA ARG A 170 -6.03 -1.13 7.41
C ARG A 170 -7.38 -1.67 7.87
N ASN A 171 -7.69 -2.87 7.40
CA ASN A 171 -8.84 -3.66 7.80
C ASN A 171 -8.62 -4.31 9.19
N ASP A 172 -9.72 -4.68 9.85
CA ASP A 172 -9.72 -5.37 11.16
C ASP A 172 -9.56 -6.91 11.06
#